data_AF-A0A535JR01-F1
#
_entry.id   AF-A0A535JR01-F1
#
_cell.length_a   1.000
_cell.length_b   1.000
_cell.length_c   1.000
_cell.angle_alpha   90.00
_cell.angle_beta   90.00
_cell.angle_gamma   90.00
#
_symmetry.space_group_name_H-M   'P 1'
#
loop_
_entity.id
_entity.type
_entity.pdbx_description
1 polymer ?
#
loop_
_entity_poly.entity_id
_entity_poly.type
_entity_poly.pdbx_seq_one_letter_code
_entity_poly.pdbx_strand_id
1 'polypeptide(L)'
;MDPTDLRAGLAERLAGDAPIDAETFNAACFMLSRALQEMDLTVSEAAPLVRRLLRVAGRVVIDTGLADSSADTWPNTAEMALQWIDEALRELGYQVRPTTRGGKPKLK
;
A
#
# COMPACT_ATOMS: atom_id res chain seq x y z
N MET A 1 18.10 10.25 -16.05
CA MET A 1 18.46 9.38 -14.93
C MET A 1 18.21 7.95 -15.37
N ASP A 2 19.20 7.07 -15.27
CA ASP A 2 19.05 5.65 -15.64
C ASP A 2 18.12 4.96 -14.63
N PRO A 3 17.16 4.11 -15.05
CA PRO A 3 16.34 3.31 -14.15
C PRO A 3 17.14 2.46 -13.15
N THR A 4 18.36 2.06 -13.52
CA THR A 4 19.27 1.27 -12.68
C THR A 4 19.83 2.09 -11.52
N ASP A 5 20.14 3.36 -11.76
CA ASP A 5 20.61 4.31 -10.73
C ASP A 5 19.52 4.56 -9.68
N LEU A 6 18.26 4.66 -10.13
CA LEU A 6 17.08 4.76 -9.26
C LEU A 6 16.91 3.54 -8.36
N ARG A 7 17.16 2.33 -8.89
CA ARG A 7 17.06 1.09 -8.11
C ARG A 7 18.15 0.98 -7.06
N ALA A 8 19.39 1.30 -7.41
CA ALA A 8 20.53 1.24 -6.50
C ALA A 8 20.37 2.25 -5.34
N GLY A 9 20.07 3.52 -5.67
CA GLY A 9 19.88 4.56 -4.66
C GLY A 9 18.70 4.28 -3.73
N LEU A 10 17.60 3.70 -4.24
CA LEU A 10 16.49 3.31 -3.38
C LEU A 10 16.85 2.11 -2.49
N ALA A 11 17.55 1.11 -3.01
CA ALA A 11 17.96 -0.07 -2.25
C ALA A 11 18.87 0.33 -1.06
N GLU A 12 19.80 1.25 -1.27
CA GLU A 12 20.65 1.79 -0.20
C GLU A 12 19.82 2.54 0.86
N ARG A 13 18.86 3.38 0.43
CA ARG A 13 17.97 4.11 1.37
C ARG A 13 17.06 3.18 2.17
N LEU A 14 16.61 2.07 1.58
CA LEU A 14 15.81 1.04 2.27
C LEU A 14 16.65 0.12 3.16
N ALA A 15 17.95 -0.05 2.87
CA ALA A 15 18.86 -0.90 3.64
C ALA A 15 19.48 -0.19 4.87
N GLY A 16 19.38 1.13 4.94
CA GLY A 16 19.82 1.91 6.10
C GLY A 16 18.81 1.91 7.25
N ASP A 17 19.28 2.27 8.45
CA ASP A 17 18.43 2.41 9.65
C ASP A 17 17.70 3.77 9.74
N ALA A 18 17.86 4.63 8.73
CA ALA A 18 17.24 5.95 8.71
C ALA A 18 15.73 5.84 8.41
N PRO A 19 14.88 6.66 9.06
CA PRO A 19 13.48 6.76 8.70
C PRO A 19 13.32 7.13 7.22
N ILE A 20 12.44 6.44 6.51
CA ILE A 20 12.09 6.77 5.13
C ILE A 20 11.00 7.83 5.09
N ASP A 21 11.18 8.83 4.24
CA ASP A 21 10.13 9.80 3.93
C ASP A 21 9.06 9.17 3.00
N ALA A 22 7.90 9.82 2.87
CA ALA A 22 6.82 9.30 2.04
C ALA A 22 7.14 9.30 0.55
N GLU A 23 8.04 10.16 0.09
CA GLU A 23 8.50 10.16 -1.30
C GLU A 23 9.28 8.87 -1.61
N THR A 24 10.21 8.50 -0.73
CA THR A 24 10.98 7.27 -0.77
C THR A 24 10.07 6.05 -0.67
N PHE A 25 9.09 6.08 0.23
CA PHE A 25 8.10 5.01 0.35
C PHE A 25 7.24 4.86 -0.91
N ASN A 26 6.75 5.97 -1.48
CA ASN A 26 5.98 5.96 -2.73
C ASN A 26 6.82 5.44 -3.90
N ALA A 27 8.09 5.85 -4.00
CA ALA A 27 9.04 5.32 -4.99
C ALA A 27 9.24 3.81 -4.83
N ALA A 28 9.33 3.31 -3.60
CA ALA A 28 9.40 1.88 -3.30
C ALA A 28 8.13 1.14 -3.71
N CYS A 29 6.94 1.64 -3.36
CA CYS A 29 5.68 1.06 -3.81
C CYS A 29 5.58 1.03 -5.34
N PHE A 30 6.00 2.09 -6.03
CA PHE A 30 6.05 2.12 -7.48
C PHE A 30 6.98 1.06 -8.05
N MET A 31 8.23 0.97 -7.56
CA MET A 31 9.19 -0.03 -8.01
C MET A 31 8.71 -1.46 -7.74
N LEU A 32 8.17 -1.73 -6.55
CA LEU A 32 7.61 -3.03 -6.19
C LEU A 32 6.42 -3.39 -7.09
N SER A 33 5.56 -2.42 -7.45
CA SER A 33 4.44 -2.67 -8.37
C SER A 33 4.91 -3.11 -9.76
N ARG A 34 6.07 -2.61 -10.22
CA ARG A 34 6.72 -3.00 -11.48
C ARG A 34 7.39 -4.36 -11.36
N ALA A 35 8.08 -4.64 -10.25
CA ALA A 35 8.62 -5.97 -9.99
C ALA A 35 7.52 -7.04 -10.02
N LEU A 36 6.37 -6.76 -9.39
CA LEU A 36 5.19 -7.62 -9.44
C LEU A 36 4.57 -7.78 -10.85
N GLN A 37 4.95 -6.96 -11.83
CA GLN A 37 4.56 -7.15 -13.23
C GLN A 37 5.38 -8.23 -13.92
N GLU A 38 6.65 -8.31 -13.58
CA GLU A 38 7.62 -9.24 -14.17
C GLU A 38 7.76 -10.55 -13.38
N MET A 39 7.13 -10.64 -12.21
CA MET A 39 7.15 -11.85 -11.37
C MET A 39 6.19 -12.92 -11.91
N ASP A 40 6.72 -14.11 -12.14
CA ASP A 40 5.94 -15.33 -12.38
C ASP A 40 5.34 -15.83 -11.06
N LEU A 41 4.17 -15.29 -10.71
CA LEU A 41 3.41 -15.79 -9.58
C LEU A 41 2.86 -17.19 -9.89
N THR A 42 2.91 -18.09 -8.91
CA THR A 42 2.37 -19.45 -9.03
C THR A 42 0.85 -19.49 -9.25
N VAL A 43 0.16 -18.36 -9.06
CA VAL A 43 -1.27 -18.18 -9.31
C VAL A 43 -1.45 -16.88 -10.10
N SER A 44 -1.81 -16.98 -11.38
CA SER A 44 -1.91 -15.83 -12.28
C SER A 44 -2.96 -14.81 -11.85
N GLU A 45 -4.05 -15.29 -11.24
CA GLU A 45 -5.18 -14.54 -10.72
C GLU A 45 -4.79 -13.69 -9.49
N ALA A 46 -3.68 -14.03 -8.83
CA ALA A 46 -3.19 -13.28 -7.69
C ALA A 46 -2.47 -11.98 -8.10
N ALA A 47 -1.92 -11.89 -9.32
CA ALA A 47 -1.10 -10.75 -9.72
C ALA A 47 -1.85 -9.40 -9.69
N PRO A 48 -3.09 -9.30 -10.23
CA PRO A 48 -3.89 -8.08 -10.12
C PRO A 48 -4.22 -7.72 -8.67
N LEU A 49 -4.54 -8.72 -7.85
CA LEU A 49 -4.87 -8.54 -6.43
C LEU A 49 -3.68 -8.00 -5.64
N VAL A 50 -2.50 -8.63 -5.75
CA VAL A 50 -1.29 -8.23 -5.02
C VAL A 50 -0.89 -6.79 -5.40
N ARG A 51 -1.01 -6.41 -6.68
CA ARG A 51 -0.74 -5.04 -7.11
C ARG A 51 -1.72 -4.03 -6.52
N ARG A 52 -3.02 -4.35 -6.48
CA ARG A 52 -4.04 -3.49 -5.86
C ARG A 52 -3.78 -3.34 -4.36
N LEU A 53 -3.47 -4.43 -3.65
CA LEU A 53 -3.15 -4.40 -2.22
C LEU A 53 -1.90 -3.55 -1.92
N LEU A 54 -0.84 -3.67 -2.72
CA LEU A 54 0.35 -2.83 -2.58
C LEU A 54 0.01 -1.34 -2.73
N ARG A 55 -0.88 -0.98 -3.66
CA ARG A 55 -1.33 0.40 -3.84
C ARG A 55 -2.14 0.91 -2.64
N VAL A 56 -3.03 0.08 -2.08
CA VAL A 56 -3.80 0.41 -0.87
C VAL A 56 -2.86 0.66 0.31
N ALA A 57 -1.90 -0.25 0.54
CA ALA A 57 -0.88 -0.09 1.58
C ALA A 57 -0.06 1.20 1.37
N GLY A 58 0.34 1.45 0.12
CA GLY A 58 0.94 2.69 -0.35
C GLY A 58 0.23 3.93 0.18
N ARG A 59 -1.06 4.03 -0.14
CA ARG A 59 -1.88 5.18 0.21
C ARG A 59 -2.08 5.34 1.71
N VAL A 60 -2.32 4.25 2.43
CA VAL A 60 -2.51 4.29 3.89
C VAL A 60 -1.27 4.85 4.57
N VAL A 61 -0.09 4.38 4.21
CA VAL A 61 1.17 4.86 4.81
C VAL A 61 1.44 6.32 4.46
N ILE A 62 1.17 6.75 3.21
CA ILE A 62 1.33 8.17 2.82
C ILE A 62 0.38 9.06 3.62
N ASP A 63 -0.90 8.71 3.70
CA ASP A 63 -1.91 9.54 4.37
C ASP A 63 -1.75 9.57 5.91
N THR A 64 -1.00 8.62 6.50
CA THR A 64 -0.81 8.51 7.96
C THR A 64 0.60 8.76 8.46
N GLY A 65 1.61 8.65 7.60
CA GLY A 65 3.03 8.73 7.95
C GLY A 65 3.73 10.00 7.45
N LEU A 66 3.02 10.88 6.75
CA LEU A 66 3.54 12.18 6.33
C LEU A 66 3.52 13.19 7.48
N ALA A 67 4.43 14.17 7.44
CA ALA A 67 4.52 15.19 8.49
C ALA A 67 3.26 16.07 8.60
N ASP A 68 2.50 16.20 7.50
CA ASP A 68 1.21 16.89 7.42
C ASP A 68 0.00 15.95 7.53
N SER A 69 0.22 14.66 7.81
CA SER A 69 -0.87 13.72 8.11
C SER A 69 -1.65 14.19 9.35
N SER A 70 -2.97 14.22 9.22
CA SER A 70 -3.87 14.57 10.33
C SER A 70 -4.84 13.43 10.65
N ALA A 71 -5.27 13.37 11.91
CA ALA A 71 -6.30 12.43 12.34
C ALA A 71 -7.64 12.64 11.59
N ASP A 72 -7.88 13.84 11.06
CA ASP A 72 -9.09 14.18 10.31
C ASP A 72 -9.10 13.56 8.91
N THR A 73 -7.92 13.27 8.33
CA THR A 73 -7.80 12.58 7.03
C THR A 73 -8.10 11.08 7.16
N TRP A 74 -7.82 10.49 8.32
CA TRP A 74 -7.91 9.05 8.54
C TRP A 74 -9.28 8.42 8.24
N PRO A 75 -10.43 8.99 8.66
CA PRO A 75 -11.75 8.44 8.31
C PRO A 75 -11.93 8.22 6.80
N ASN A 76 -11.52 9.19 5.98
CA ASN A 76 -11.63 9.11 4.52
C ASN A 76 -10.67 8.06 3.94
N THR A 77 -9.40 8.09 4.36
CA THR A 77 -8.40 7.07 3.94
C THR A 77 -8.86 5.66 4.30
N ALA A 78 -9.42 5.46 5.49
CA ALA A 78 -9.91 4.17 5.95
C ALA A 78 -11.10 3.68 5.11
N GLU A 79 -12.07 4.56 4.81
CA GLU A 79 -13.22 4.22 3.95
C GLU A 79 -12.77 3.86 2.54
N MET A 80 -11.90 4.66 1.92
CA MET A 80 -11.37 4.39 0.59
C MET A 80 -10.55 3.10 0.54
N ALA A 81 -9.70 2.83 1.54
CA ALA A 81 -8.91 1.61 1.62
C ALA A 81 -9.82 0.37 1.68
N LEU A 82 -10.87 0.40 2.50
CA LEU A 82 -11.84 -0.69 2.60
C LEU A 82 -12.61 -0.89 1.29
N GLN A 83 -13.03 0.21 0.65
CA GLN A 83 -13.69 0.15 -0.65
C GLN A 83 -12.81 -0.52 -1.70
N TRP A 84 -11.55 -0.11 -1.83
CA TRP A 84 -10.63 -0.68 -2.82
C TRP A 84 -10.32 -2.16 -2.58
N ILE A 85 -10.21 -2.58 -1.31
CA ILE A 85 -10.02 -3.99 -0.97
C ILE A 85 -11.27 -4.79 -1.36
N ASP A 86 -12.47 -4.26 -1.08
CA ASP A 86 -13.71 -4.92 -1.47
C ASP A 86 -13.85 -5.03 -2.98
N GLU A 87 -13.59 -3.95 -3.73
CA GLU A 87 -13.57 -3.96 -5.20
C GLU A 87 -12.58 -4.99 -5.77
N ALA A 88 -11.38 -5.08 -5.18
CA ALA A 88 -10.36 -6.02 -5.62
C ALA A 88 -10.75 -7.50 -5.39
N LEU A 89 -11.51 -7.77 -4.32
CA LEU A 89 -11.94 -9.11 -3.92
C LEU A 89 -13.27 -9.52 -4.54
N ARG A 90 -14.12 -8.55 -4.91
CA ARG A 90 -15.43 -8.78 -5.51
C ARG A 90 -15.35 -9.48 -6.86
N GLU A 91 -14.35 -9.15 -7.68
CA GLU A 91 -14.07 -9.83 -8.96
C GLU A 91 -13.74 -11.32 -8.77
N LEU A 92 -13.28 -11.70 -7.57
CA LEU A 92 -12.94 -13.08 -7.19
C LEU A 92 -14.10 -13.80 -6.46
N GLY A 93 -15.28 -13.17 -6.36
CA GLY A 93 -16.46 -13.72 -5.68
C GLY A 93 -16.46 -13.56 -4.17
N TYR A 94 -15.53 -12.79 -3.61
CA TYR A 94 -15.46 -12.49 -2.17
C TYR A 94 -16.15 -11.15 -1.84
N GLN A 95 -16.61 -11.01 -0.60
CA GLN A 95 -17.13 -9.74 -0.06
C GLN A 95 -16.41 -9.41 1.25
N VAL A 96 -15.89 -8.20 1.37
CA VAL A 96 -15.28 -7.70 2.59
C VAL A 96 -16.37 -7.25 3.55
N ARG A 97 -16.36 -7.77 4.77
CA ARG A 97 -17.27 -7.36 5.83
C ARG A 97 -16.49 -7.05 7.11
N PRO A 98 -16.84 -5.97 7.84
CA PRO A 98 -16.28 -5.74 9.16
C PRO A 98 -16.56 -6.92 10.07
N THR A 99 -15.53 -7.44 10.75
CA THR A 99 -15.72 -8.45 11.80
C THR A 99 -16.13 -7.77 13.10
N THR A 100 -17.14 -8.29 13.79
CA THR A 100 -17.68 -7.76 15.05
C THR A 100 -16.67 -7.74 16.21
N ARG A 101 -15.51 -8.39 16.08
CA ARG A 101 -14.48 -8.48 17.13
C ARG A 101 -13.55 -7.25 17.22
N GLY A 102 -13.59 -6.36 16.23
CA GLY A 102 -12.64 -5.23 16.09
C GLY A 102 -13.30 -3.85 16.14
N GLY A 103 -14.31 -3.66 17.00
CA GLY A 103 -14.94 -2.35 17.18
C GLY A 103 -13.89 -1.26 17.39
N LYS A 104 -13.97 -0.16 16.61
CA LYS A 104 -13.09 1.01 16.73
C LYS A 104 -12.98 1.38 18.22
N PRO A 105 -11.79 1.38 18.84
CA PRO A 105 -11.68 1.88 20.21
C PRO A 105 -12.20 3.32 20.21
N LYS A 106 -13.09 3.63 21.17
CA LYS A 106 -13.55 5.00 21.37
C LYS A 106 -12.31 5.83 21.67
N LEU A 107 -11.96 6.73 20.74
CA LEU A 107 -11.00 7.80 21.01
C LEU A 107 -11.54 8.59 22.21
N LYS A 108 -10.75 8.66 23.28
CA LYS A 108 -11.01 9.51 24.45
C LYS A 108 -10.56 10.92 24.15
#